data_AF-A0A969LFE4-F1
#
_entry.id   AF-A0A969LFE4-F1
#
_cell.length_a   1.000
_cell.length_b   1.000
_cell.length_c   1.000
_cell.angle_alpha   90.00
_cell.angle_beta   90.00
_cell.angle_gamma   90.00
#
_symmetry.space_group_name_H-M   'P 1'
#
loop_
_entity.id
_entity.type
_entity.pdbx_description
1 polymer ?
#
loop_
_entity_poly.entity_id
_entity_poly.type
_entity_poly.pdbx_seq_one_letter_code
_entity_poly.pdbx_strand_id
1 'polypeptide(L)'
;MVVRMIHWLGRGAIAIAAIALVANCQIMILERPPEEAMPSLKIMPLGDSITDGYNLPGGYRFPLWQALRDRGYPIDFVGSQQNGPATWPEREHEGHSGWKIAQIHQRLTGWLATTQPDIILLLIGTNDIAQGDRLTAAPRSPDNLTSHDPQPTAPGSGFGCVDSAHC
;
A
#
# COMPACT_ATOMS: atom_id res chain seq x y z
N MET A 1 -19.63 -63.27 58.71
CA MET A 1 -20.06 -63.30 57.30
C MET A 1 -21.48 -62.76 57.23
N VAL A 2 -21.68 -61.77 56.37
CA VAL A 2 -22.73 -60.72 56.46
C VAL A 2 -24.09 -61.23 55.99
N VAL A 3 -25.11 -60.97 56.81
CA VAL A 3 -26.54 -61.20 56.56
C VAL A 3 -27.14 -59.97 55.88
N ARG A 4 -27.95 -60.18 54.82
CA ARG A 4 -28.80 -59.15 54.19
C ARG A 4 -30.03 -58.90 55.07
N MET A 5 -30.31 -57.65 55.47
CA MET A 5 -31.62 -57.21 55.97
C MET A 5 -31.77 -55.70 55.71
N ILE A 6 -32.71 -55.28 54.87
CA ILE A 6 -34.07 -54.79 55.17
C ILE A 6 -34.14 -53.25 55.31
N HIS A 7 -35.05 -52.72 54.49
CA HIS A 7 -35.56 -51.38 54.26
C HIS A 7 -35.63 -50.40 55.44
N TRP A 8 -35.42 -49.11 55.13
CA TRP A 8 -35.97 -47.99 55.91
C TRP A 8 -36.52 -46.92 54.95
N LEU A 9 -37.84 -46.70 55.01
CA LEU A 9 -38.50 -45.53 54.41
C LEU A 9 -38.69 -44.48 55.52
N GLY A 10 -38.27 -43.25 55.24
CA GLY A 10 -39.06 -42.07 55.63
C GLY A 10 -38.39 -40.99 56.46
N ARG A 11 -38.63 -39.75 55.99
CA ARG A 11 -38.77 -38.48 56.73
C ARG A 11 -37.53 -37.58 56.85
N GLY A 12 -37.59 -36.43 56.18
CA GLY A 12 -36.75 -35.27 56.46
C GLY A 12 -36.72 -34.26 55.33
N ALA A 13 -37.85 -33.63 55.01
CA ALA A 13 -37.85 -32.42 54.21
C ALA A 13 -37.24 -31.24 54.99
N ILE A 14 -36.78 -30.23 54.26
CA ILE A 14 -36.48 -28.84 54.66
C ILE A 14 -35.00 -28.55 54.99
N ALA A 15 -34.29 -27.99 54.00
CA ALA A 15 -33.55 -26.72 54.13
C ALA A 15 -32.95 -26.34 52.76
N ILE A 16 -33.66 -25.49 52.01
CA ILE A 16 -33.10 -24.75 50.88
C ILE A 16 -32.38 -23.51 51.44
N ALA A 17 -31.26 -23.15 50.79
CA ALA A 17 -30.53 -21.89 50.87
C ALA A 17 -29.49 -21.71 52.00
N ALA A 18 -28.25 -22.11 51.71
CA ALA A 18 -27.07 -21.37 52.15
C ALA A 18 -26.24 -21.05 50.91
N ILE A 19 -26.29 -19.77 50.56
CA ILE A 19 -25.73 -19.14 49.37
C ILE A 19 -24.21 -19.37 49.31
N ALA A 20 -23.75 -20.00 48.23
CA ALA A 20 -22.34 -20.11 47.91
C ALA A 20 -21.83 -18.72 47.49
N LEU A 21 -21.06 -18.07 48.36
CA LEU A 21 -20.33 -16.85 48.02
C LEU A 21 -18.96 -16.85 48.70
N VAL A 22 -18.05 -17.67 48.19
CA VAL A 22 -16.62 -17.38 48.34
C VAL A 22 -16.16 -16.87 46.99
N ALA A 23 -15.89 -15.57 47.00
CA ALA A 23 -15.56 -14.71 45.89
C ALA A 23 -14.67 -15.39 44.86
N ASN A 24 -15.25 -15.57 43.68
CA ASN A 24 -14.60 -15.80 42.41
C ASN A 24 -13.73 -14.56 42.08
N CYS A 25 -12.59 -14.40 42.77
CA CYS A 25 -11.56 -13.42 42.43
C CYS A 25 -10.89 -13.90 41.15
N GLN A 26 -11.61 -13.71 40.04
CA GLN A 26 -11.06 -13.82 38.71
C GLN A 26 -9.91 -12.83 38.66
N ILE A 27 -8.70 -13.37 38.59
CA ILE A 27 -7.54 -12.62 38.14
C ILE A 27 -7.95 -12.08 36.78
N MET A 28 -8.34 -10.82 36.73
CA MET A 28 -8.49 -10.09 35.48
C MET A 28 -7.06 -9.96 34.96
N ILE A 29 -6.60 -10.97 34.23
CA ILE A 29 -5.56 -10.77 33.25
C ILE A 29 -6.14 -9.66 32.38
N LEU A 30 -5.62 -8.44 32.51
CA LEU A 30 -5.84 -7.43 31.50
C LEU A 30 -5.19 -8.02 30.26
N GLU A 31 -5.96 -8.77 29.46
CA GLU A 31 -5.57 -9.05 28.10
C GLU A 31 -5.33 -7.68 27.49
N ARG A 32 -4.04 -7.35 27.33
CA ARG A 32 -3.64 -6.16 26.59
C ARG A 32 -4.43 -6.22 25.29
N PRO A 33 -5.23 -5.20 24.96
CA PRO A 33 -5.93 -5.20 23.68
C PRO A 33 -4.89 -5.50 22.61
N PRO A 34 -5.20 -6.35 21.61
CA PRO A 34 -4.26 -6.65 20.54
C PRO A 34 -3.71 -5.30 20.07
N GLU A 35 -2.40 -5.12 20.20
CA GLU A 35 -1.73 -3.92 19.75
C GLU A 35 -2.15 -3.75 18.29
N GLU A 36 -3.01 -2.77 18.00
CA GLU A 36 -3.56 -2.60 16.66
C GLU A 36 -2.35 -2.43 15.74
N ALA A 37 -2.06 -3.47 14.97
CA ALA A 37 -0.94 -3.47 14.05
C ALA A 37 -1.14 -2.26 13.15
N MET A 38 -0.15 -1.36 13.10
CA MET A 38 -0.24 -0.20 12.23
C MET A 38 -0.57 -0.69 10.82
N PRO A 39 -1.60 -0.15 10.16
CA PRO A 39 -1.95 -0.59 8.82
C PRO A 39 -0.75 -0.39 7.90
N SER A 40 -0.50 -1.37 7.04
CA SER A 40 0.59 -1.29 6.07
C SER A 40 0.36 -0.13 5.11
N LEU A 41 1.38 0.68 4.88
CA LEU A 41 1.32 1.81 3.97
C LEU A 41 1.44 1.33 2.53
N LYS A 42 0.42 1.57 1.70
CA LYS A 42 0.42 1.16 0.30
C LYS A 42 1.20 2.14 -0.55
N ILE A 43 2.28 1.68 -1.13
CA ILE A 43 3.15 2.48 -1.98
C ILE A 43 3.08 1.92 -3.40
N MET A 44 2.80 2.77 -4.39
CA MET A 44 2.89 2.41 -5.80
C MET A 44 4.21 2.95 -6.39
N PRO A 45 5.20 2.08 -6.67
CA PRO A 45 6.34 2.46 -7.49
C PRO A 45 5.88 2.60 -8.95
N LEU A 46 5.85 3.82 -9.47
CA LEU A 46 5.36 4.14 -10.81
C LEU A 46 6.50 4.70 -11.65
N GLY A 47 6.72 4.19 -12.86
CA GLY A 47 7.79 4.72 -13.70
C GLY A 47 8.16 3.90 -14.91
N ASP A 48 9.39 4.13 -15.38
CA ASP A 48 9.97 3.42 -16.52
C ASP A 48 10.89 2.26 -16.09
N SER A 49 11.93 2.00 -16.88
CA SER A 49 12.89 0.91 -16.69
C SER A 49 13.67 0.99 -15.37
N ILE A 50 13.81 2.19 -14.80
CA ILE A 50 14.47 2.37 -13.50
C ILE A 50 13.60 1.82 -12.38
N THR A 51 12.28 2.04 -12.45
CA THR A 51 11.30 1.49 -11.52
C THR A 51 11.08 0.00 -11.75
N ASP A 52 11.02 -0.42 -13.01
CA ASP A 52 10.97 -1.83 -13.40
C ASP A 52 12.16 -2.62 -12.82
N GLY A 53 13.36 -2.02 -12.85
CA GLY A 53 14.58 -2.73 -12.45
C GLY A 53 15.16 -3.56 -13.60
N TYR A 54 15.11 -3.03 -14.82
CA TYR A 54 15.45 -3.71 -16.08
C TYR A 54 16.76 -4.53 -16.05
N ASN A 55 17.78 -4.08 -15.31
CA ASN A 55 19.07 -4.78 -15.16
C ASN A 55 19.41 -5.14 -13.70
N LEU A 56 18.50 -4.89 -12.77
CA LEU A 56 18.71 -5.10 -11.34
C LEU A 56 17.39 -5.57 -10.73
N PRO A 57 17.23 -6.87 -10.40
CA PRO A 57 16.00 -7.39 -9.82
C PRO A 57 15.57 -6.58 -8.59
N GLY A 58 14.36 -5.99 -8.65
CA GLY A 58 13.83 -5.13 -7.60
C GLY A 58 14.40 -3.70 -7.55
N GLY A 59 15.39 -3.37 -8.39
CA GLY A 59 15.91 -2.02 -8.57
C GLY A 59 16.17 -1.27 -7.26
N TYR A 60 15.71 -0.02 -7.19
CA TYR A 60 15.75 0.76 -5.95
C TYR A 60 14.69 0.33 -4.93
N ARG A 61 13.64 -0.39 -5.35
CA ARG A 61 12.50 -0.77 -4.51
C ARG A 61 12.94 -1.72 -3.41
N PHE A 62 13.81 -2.68 -3.71
CA PHE A 62 14.34 -3.62 -2.72
C PHE A 62 15.09 -2.94 -1.56
N PRO A 63 16.15 -2.13 -1.79
CA PRO A 63 16.84 -1.45 -0.70
C PRO A 63 15.95 -0.41 0.02
N LEU A 64 15.00 0.22 -0.68
CA LEU A 64 14.01 1.10 -0.06
C LEU A 64 13.13 0.34 0.93
N TRP A 65 12.62 -0.83 0.53
CA TRP A 65 11.83 -1.69 1.40
C TRP A 65 12.61 -2.12 2.65
N GLN A 66 13.87 -2.54 2.48
CA GLN A 66 14.74 -2.90 3.61
C GLN A 66 14.88 -1.71 4.58
N ALA A 67 15.20 -0.53 4.07
CA ALA A 67 15.39 0.66 4.89
C ALA A 67 14.14 1.12 5.66
N LEU A 68 12.94 0.92 5.09
CA LEU A 68 11.66 1.24 5.74
C LEU A 68 11.31 0.19 6.79
N ARG A 69 11.50 -1.10 6.47
CA ARG A 69 11.31 -2.20 7.41
C ARG A 69 12.24 -2.13 8.62
N ASP A 70 13.51 -1.81 8.40
CA ASP A 70 14.50 -1.66 9.48
C ASP A 70 14.12 -0.53 10.46
N ARG A 71 13.31 0.43 10.01
CA ARG A 71 12.76 1.52 10.83
C ARG A 71 11.39 1.21 11.43
N GLY A 72 10.86 0.01 11.22
CA GLY A 72 9.56 -0.41 11.76
C GLY A 72 8.36 0.13 11.01
N TYR A 73 8.53 0.62 9.77
CA TYR A 73 7.40 1.00 8.92
C TYR A 73 6.89 -0.23 8.14
N PRO A 74 5.66 -0.71 8.40
CA PRO A 74 5.03 -1.70 7.54
C PRO A 74 4.64 -1.03 6.23
N ILE A 75 5.09 -1.59 5.11
CA ILE A 75 4.75 -1.11 3.76
C ILE A 75 4.29 -2.27 2.89
N ASP A 76 3.41 -1.94 1.94
CA ASP A 76 2.86 -2.84 0.92
C ASP A 76 3.12 -2.20 -0.44
N PHE A 77 3.97 -2.81 -1.28
CA PHE A 77 4.11 -2.33 -2.65
C PHE A 77 2.92 -2.81 -3.49
N VAL A 78 2.31 -1.90 -4.26
CA VAL A 78 1.14 -2.20 -5.08
C VAL A 78 1.38 -1.85 -6.55
N GLY A 79 0.81 -2.67 -7.42
CA GLY A 79 0.92 -2.54 -8.88
C GLY A 79 0.56 -3.84 -9.60
N SER A 80 0.46 -3.76 -10.92
CA SER A 80 0.12 -4.87 -11.81
C SER A 80 1.33 -5.67 -12.29
N GLN A 81 2.54 -5.09 -12.24
CA GLN A 81 3.79 -5.77 -12.59
C GLN A 81 4.42 -6.38 -11.32
N GLN A 82 5.19 -7.46 -11.48
CA GLN A 82 5.89 -8.08 -10.36
C GLN A 82 7.27 -8.61 -10.79
N ASN A 83 8.34 -8.14 -10.14
CA ASN A 83 9.68 -8.70 -10.32
C ASN A 83 10.58 -8.46 -9.09
N GLY A 84 11.77 -9.06 -9.09
CA GLY A 84 12.72 -9.01 -7.98
C GLY A 84 13.03 -10.39 -7.40
N PRO A 85 13.90 -10.46 -6.36
CA PRO A 85 14.27 -11.72 -5.73
C PRO A 85 13.05 -12.52 -5.27
N ALA A 86 13.02 -13.84 -5.50
CA ALA A 86 11.87 -14.68 -5.18
C ALA A 86 11.53 -14.74 -3.67
N THR A 87 12.52 -14.45 -2.81
CA THR A 87 12.35 -14.43 -1.35
C THR A 87 11.79 -13.10 -0.83
N TRP A 88 11.64 -12.10 -1.69
CA TRP A 88 11.12 -10.79 -1.31
C TRP A 88 9.61 -10.74 -1.51
N PRO A 89 8.82 -10.39 -0.48
CA PRO A 89 7.36 -10.35 -0.59
C PRO A 89 6.82 -9.14 -1.37
N GLU A 90 7.52 -8.00 -1.39
CA GLU A 90 7.00 -6.73 -1.96
C GLU A 90 7.46 -6.52 -3.41
N ARG A 91 7.11 -7.44 -4.31
CA ARG A 91 7.69 -7.45 -5.68
C ARG A 91 6.90 -6.60 -6.67
N GLU A 92 5.72 -6.14 -6.28
CA GLU A 92 4.74 -5.44 -7.09
C GLU A 92 5.19 -4.00 -7.45
N HIS A 93 4.82 -3.53 -8.65
CA HIS A 93 5.11 -2.19 -9.13
C HIS A 93 4.30 -1.83 -10.38
N GLU A 94 4.37 -0.56 -10.78
CA GLU A 94 3.93 -0.02 -12.08
C GLU A 94 5.13 0.56 -12.83
N GLY A 95 6.21 -0.23 -12.91
CA GLY A 95 7.40 0.09 -13.68
C GLY A 95 7.32 -0.51 -15.08
N HIS A 96 7.39 0.34 -16.10
CA HIS A 96 7.20 -0.06 -17.50
C HIS A 96 8.39 0.37 -18.35
N SER A 97 9.32 -0.55 -18.59
CA SER A 97 10.54 -0.29 -19.36
C SER A 97 10.25 0.36 -20.73
N GLY A 98 10.92 1.48 -21.01
CA GLY A 98 10.78 2.23 -22.27
C GLY A 98 9.58 3.18 -22.34
N TRP A 99 8.74 3.24 -21.30
CA TRP A 99 7.56 4.09 -21.33
C TRP A 99 7.88 5.56 -21.08
N LYS A 100 7.05 6.41 -21.68
CA LYS A 100 7.06 7.87 -21.58
C LYS A 100 5.99 8.38 -20.62
N ILE A 101 6.09 9.66 -20.26
CA ILE A 101 5.10 10.35 -19.40
C ILE A 101 3.67 10.18 -19.95
N ALA A 102 3.49 10.39 -21.26
CA ALA A 102 2.15 10.31 -21.89
C ALA A 102 1.51 8.92 -21.76
N GLN A 103 2.31 7.85 -21.83
CA GLN A 103 1.80 6.47 -21.75
C GLN A 103 1.37 6.12 -20.32
N ILE A 104 2.13 6.60 -19.32
CA ILE A 104 1.76 6.47 -17.90
C ILE A 104 0.47 7.25 -17.63
N HIS A 105 0.35 8.50 -18.11
CA HIS A 105 -0.85 9.32 -17.92
C HIS A 105 -2.12 8.60 -18.39
N GLN A 106 -2.07 7.94 -19.55
CA GLN A 106 -3.22 7.23 -20.12
C GLN A 106 -3.72 6.04 -19.27
N ARG A 107 -2.88 5.48 -18.40
CA ARG A 107 -3.19 4.30 -17.58
C ARG A 107 -3.42 4.63 -16.11
N LEU A 108 -2.92 5.78 -15.65
CA LEU A 108 -2.86 6.18 -14.25
C LEU A 108 -4.19 6.01 -13.52
N THR A 109 -5.29 6.52 -14.08
CA THR A 109 -6.62 6.45 -13.43
C THR A 109 -7.06 5.00 -13.16
N GLY A 110 -6.76 4.06 -14.06
CA GLY A 110 -7.08 2.64 -13.87
C GLY A 110 -6.28 2.02 -12.74
N TRP A 111 -4.97 2.31 -12.68
CA TRP A 111 -4.09 1.81 -11.62
C TRP A 111 -4.49 2.36 -10.26
N LEU A 112 -4.78 3.66 -10.16
CA LEU A 112 -5.25 4.29 -8.92
C LEU A 112 -6.56 3.68 -8.42
N ALA A 113 -7.53 3.46 -9.32
CA ALA A 113 -8.80 2.84 -8.95
C ALA A 113 -8.63 1.39 -8.49
N THR A 114 -7.70 0.65 -9.08
CA THR A 114 -7.53 -0.79 -8.83
C THR A 114 -6.72 -1.05 -7.56
N THR A 115 -5.62 -0.32 -7.37
CA THR A 115 -4.64 -0.60 -6.32
C THR A 115 -4.81 0.30 -5.09
N GLN A 116 -5.45 1.47 -5.25
CA GLN A 116 -5.71 2.46 -4.20
C GLN A 116 -4.47 2.71 -3.33
N PRO A 117 -3.37 3.22 -3.91
CA PRO A 117 -2.15 3.49 -3.15
C PRO A 117 -2.32 4.72 -2.26
N ASP A 118 -1.63 4.71 -1.12
CA ASP A 118 -1.52 5.86 -0.23
C ASP A 118 -0.43 6.83 -0.71
N ILE A 119 0.66 6.28 -1.29
CA ILE A 119 1.80 7.04 -1.79
C ILE A 119 2.18 6.55 -3.20
N ILE A 120 2.53 7.48 -4.08
CA ILE A 120 3.12 7.17 -5.39
C ILE A 120 4.57 7.60 -5.40
N LEU A 121 5.47 6.67 -5.74
CA LEU A 121 6.87 6.96 -6.03
C LEU A 121 7.03 7.06 -7.55
N LEU A 122 7.00 8.27 -8.09
CA LEU A 122 7.06 8.50 -9.53
C LEU A 122 8.48 8.78 -10.00
N LEU A 123 9.00 7.93 -10.89
CA LEU A 123 10.25 8.15 -11.62
C LEU A 123 10.06 7.87 -13.11
N ILE A 124 9.88 8.94 -13.90
CA ILE A 124 9.55 8.88 -15.32
C ILE A 124 10.19 10.07 -16.06
N GLY A 125 10.27 9.99 -17.38
CA GLY A 125 10.74 11.09 -18.24
C GLY A 125 12.11 10.86 -18.86
N THR A 126 12.83 9.80 -18.47
CA THR A 126 14.12 9.48 -19.10
C THR A 126 13.95 9.15 -20.58
N ASN A 127 12.89 8.40 -20.93
CA ASN A 127 12.56 8.03 -22.30
C ASN A 127 12.07 9.22 -23.14
N ASP A 128 11.33 10.15 -22.55
CA ASP A 128 10.89 11.37 -23.22
C ASP A 128 12.11 12.19 -23.68
N ILE A 129 13.05 12.45 -22.77
CA ILE A 129 14.27 13.21 -23.07
C ILE A 129 15.15 12.47 -24.08
N ALA A 130 15.40 11.18 -23.86
CA ALA A 130 16.27 10.37 -24.72
C ALA A 130 15.76 10.27 -26.17
N GLN A 131 14.45 10.43 -26.37
CA GLN A 131 13.81 10.35 -27.68
C GLN A 131 13.47 11.73 -28.28
N GLY A 132 13.93 12.82 -27.64
CA GLY A 132 13.80 14.18 -28.16
C GLY A 132 12.45 14.85 -27.91
N ASP A 133 11.62 14.31 -27.02
CA ASP A 133 10.37 14.95 -26.65
C ASP A 133 10.65 16.17 -25.75
N ARG A 134 9.94 17.27 -26.00
CA ARG A 134 9.97 18.43 -25.10
C ARG A 134 9.24 18.04 -23.82
N LEU A 135 9.85 18.30 -22.66
CA LEU A 135 9.22 18.15 -21.33
C LEU A 135 8.10 19.17 -21.07
N THR A 136 7.29 19.48 -22.08
CA THR A 136 6.07 20.28 -21.93
C THR A 136 4.99 19.55 -21.13
N ALA A 137 5.19 18.25 -20.86
CA ALA A 137 4.30 17.37 -20.10
C ALA A 137 4.78 17.04 -18.67
N ALA A 138 5.85 17.67 -18.17
CA ALA A 138 6.08 17.64 -16.72
C ALA A 138 4.91 18.40 -16.07
N PRO A 139 4.14 17.79 -15.13
CA PRO A 139 3.08 18.50 -14.44
C PRO A 139 3.68 19.73 -13.76
N ARG A 140 3.40 20.92 -14.31
CA ARG A 140 3.66 22.16 -13.61
C ARG A 140 2.60 22.23 -12.52
N SER A 141 2.99 21.86 -11.31
CA SER A 141 2.16 21.80 -10.10
C SER A 141 1.37 20.49 -9.90
N PRO A 142 1.22 19.99 -8.65
CA PRO A 142 0.38 18.85 -8.28
C PRO A 142 -1.12 19.01 -8.62
N ASP A 143 -1.54 20.22 -9.01
CA ASP A 143 -2.94 20.61 -9.16
C ASP A 143 -3.57 20.18 -10.50
N ASN A 144 -2.79 19.61 -11.43
CA ASN A 144 -3.23 19.35 -12.81
C ASN A 144 -3.43 17.86 -13.17
N LEU A 145 -3.82 17.03 -12.18
CA LEU A 145 -4.23 15.63 -12.46
C LEU A 145 -5.76 15.46 -12.52
N THR A 146 -6.54 16.54 -12.44
CA THR A 146 -8.01 16.50 -12.47
C THR A 146 -8.68 17.42 -13.50
N SER A 147 -7.93 18.28 -14.20
CA SER A 147 -8.48 19.12 -15.28
C SER A 147 -8.22 18.50 -16.65
N HIS A 148 -9.32 18.22 -17.36
CA HIS A 148 -9.31 17.83 -18.76
C HIS A 148 -8.96 19.05 -19.61
N ASP A 149 -7.67 19.28 -19.87
CA ASP A 149 -7.25 20.34 -20.79
C ASP A 149 -7.18 19.83 -22.24
N PRO A 150 -7.82 20.53 -23.20
CA PRO A 150 -7.73 20.17 -24.62
C PRO A 150 -6.34 20.51 -25.15
N GLN A 151 -5.76 19.57 -25.91
CA GLN A 151 -4.47 19.75 -26.59
C GLN A 151 -4.46 21.03 -27.45
N PRO A 152 -3.37 21.83 -27.43
CA PRO A 152 -3.21 22.89 -28.40
C PRO A 152 -2.93 22.28 -29.77
N THR A 153 -3.86 22.50 -30.71
CA THR A 153 -3.61 22.25 -32.13
C THR A 153 -2.45 23.14 -32.58
N ALA A 154 -1.43 22.51 -33.16
CA ALA A 154 -0.26 23.20 -33.68
C ALA A 154 -0.64 24.26 -34.74
N PRO A 155 0.06 25.41 -34.81
CA PRO A 155 0.17 26.15 -36.04
C PRO A 155 1.59 26.03 -36.59
N GLY A 156 1.65 25.71 -37.88
CA GLY A 156 2.85 25.93 -38.69
C GLY A 156 3.21 27.42 -38.76
N SER A 157 4.48 27.64 -39.09
CA SER A 157 5.07 28.88 -39.61
C SER A 157 4.76 30.18 -38.86
N GLY A 158 5.73 30.58 -38.04
CA GLY A 158 6.14 31.97 -37.92
C GLY A 158 5.71 32.64 -36.63
N PHE A 159 6.66 32.83 -35.72
CA PHE A 159 6.61 33.99 -34.82
C PHE A 159 8.01 34.55 -34.64
N GLY A 160 8.17 35.76 -35.16
CA GLY A 160 9.30 36.63 -34.89
C GLY A 160 9.32 37.07 -33.42
N CYS A 161 10.49 37.54 -33.01
CA CYS A 161 10.75 38.13 -31.72
C CYS A 161 9.73 39.24 -31.43
N VAL A 162 9.06 39.17 -30.28
CA VAL A 162 8.12 40.20 -29.80
C VAL A 162 8.58 40.90 -28.52
N ASP A 163 9.87 40.80 -28.16
CA ASP A 163 10.49 41.93 -27.45
C ASP A 163 12.02 41.89 -27.45
N SER A 164 12.62 43.07 -27.67
CA SER A 164 14.05 43.32 -27.73
C SER A 164 14.54 43.85 -26.39
N ALA A 165 14.65 42.99 -25.37
CA ALA A 165 15.54 43.19 -24.23
C ALA A 165 15.69 41.87 -23.47
N HIS A 166 16.85 41.24 -23.65
CA HIS A 166 17.36 40.05 -22.94
C HIS A 166 16.90 38.67 -23.46
N CYS A 167 17.40 38.30 -24.64
CA CYS A 167 18.09 37.03 -24.87
C CYS A 167 19.29 37.29 -25.77
#